data_AF-A0A447JBV9-F1
#
_entry.id   AF-A0A447JBV9-F1
#
_cell.length_a   1.000
_cell.length_b   1.000
_cell.length_c   1.000
_cell.angle_alpha   90.00
_cell.angle_beta   90.00
_cell.angle_gamma   90.00
#
_symmetry.space_group_name_H-M   'P 1'
#
loop_
_entity.id
_entity.type
_entity.pdbx_description
1 polymer ?
#
loop_
_entity_poly.entity_id
_entity_poly.type
_entity_poly.pdbx_seq_one_letter_code
_entity_poly.pdbx_strand_id
1 'polypeptide(L)' 'MFIISSKNMLQKAQHAGYAVPAFNIHNLETLQVVVETAAEMRSPLIVAGTPGTFSYAGMG' A
#
# COMPACT_ATOMS: atom_id res chain seq x y z
N MET A 1 6.70 -4.42 -8.40
CA MET A 1 5.50 -3.59 -8.15
C MET A 1 5.76 -2.16 -8.61
N PHE A 2 4.72 -1.41 -8.94
CA PHE A 2 4.82 -0.01 -9.35
C PHE A 2 3.96 0.86 -8.43
N ILE A 3 4.40 2.09 -8.15
CA ILE A 3 3.55 3.10 -7.51
C ILE A 3 2.60 3.65 -8.56
N ILE A 4 1.31 3.68 -8.24
CA ILE A 4 0.25 4.14 -9.14
C ILE A 4 -0.65 5.15 -8.43
N SER A 5 -1.41 5.92 -9.21
CA SER A 5 -2.41 6.83 -8.66
C SER A 5 -3.52 6.05 -7.93
N SER A 6 -3.75 6.40 -6.66
CA SER A 6 -4.85 5.85 -5.86
C SER A 6 -6.22 6.10 -6.50
N LYS A 7 -6.40 7.23 -7.18
CA LYS A 7 -7.63 7.55 -7.90
C LYS A 7 -7.93 6.51 -8.98
N ASN A 8 -6.95 6.25 -9.87
CA ASN A 8 -7.13 5.31 -10.98
C ASN A 8 -7.35 3.88 -10.47
N MET A 9 -6.61 3.49 -9.43
CA MET A 9 -6.75 2.19 -8.79
C MET A 9 -8.14 1.98 -8.18
N LEU A 10 -8.62 2.95 -7.39
CA LEU A 10 -9.93 2.86 -6.74
C LEU A 10 -11.08 2.94 -7.74
N GLN A 11 -10.97 3.76 -8.78
CA GLN A 11 -11.94 3.77 -9.88
C GLN A 11 -12.03 2.39 -10.54
N LYS A 12 -10.89 1.75 -10.86
CA LYS A 12 -10.88 0.39 -11.41
C LYS A 12 -11.53 -0.62 -10.46
N ALA A 13 -11.20 -0.55 -9.18
CA ALA A 13 -11.76 -1.44 -8.15
C ALA A 13 -13.29 -1.31 -8.04
N GLN A 14 -13.80 -0.06 -8.06
CA GLN A 14 -15.23 0.21 -8.05
C GLN A 14 -15.96 -0.37 -9.26
N HIS A 15 -15.41 -0.18 -10.47
CA HIS A 15 -16.03 -0.71 -11.70
C HIS A 15 -16.01 -2.25 -11.74
N ALA A 16 -14.97 -2.87 -11.18
CA ALA A 16 -14.80 -4.32 -11.14
C ALA A 16 -15.43 -4.99 -9.90
N GLY A 17 -16.04 -4.22 -8.99
CA GLY A 17 -16.76 -4.75 -7.84
C GLY A 17 -15.88 -5.36 -6.74
N TYR A 18 -14.65 -4.86 -6.57
CA TYR A 18 -13.75 -5.30 -5.48
C TYR A 18 -13.23 -4.15 -4.63
N ALA A 19 -12.75 -4.46 -3.43
CA ALA A 19 -12.14 -3.51 -2.51
C ALA A 19 -10.61 -3.58 -2.57
N VAL A 20 -9.94 -2.46 -2.26
CA VAL A 20 -8.47 -2.39 -2.13
C VAL A 20 -8.11 -2.23 -0.66
N PRO A 21 -7.31 -3.14 -0.07
CA PRO A 21 -6.91 -3.02 1.33
C PRO A 21 -5.93 -1.86 1.51
N ALA A 22 -6.05 -1.15 2.64
CA ALA A 22 -5.15 -0.09 3.05
C ALA A 22 -4.50 -0.44 4.39
N PHE A 23 -3.17 -0.52 4.42
CA PHE A 23 -2.40 -0.90 5.59
C PHE A 23 -1.60 0.29 6.10
N ASN A 24 -1.77 0.62 7.38
CA ASN A 24 -0.91 1.57 8.07
C ASN A 24 0.39 0.89 8.46
N ILE A 25 1.51 1.46 8.02
CA ILE A 25 2.85 0.95 8.27
C ILE A 25 3.56 1.83 9.30
N HIS A 26 4.31 1.18 10.19
CA HIS A 26 5.07 1.82 11.25
C HIS A 26 6.56 1.41 11.27
N ASN A 27 6.94 0.40 10.50
CA ASN A 27 8.32 -0.08 10.36
C ASN A 27 8.53 -0.81 9.01
N LEU A 28 9.76 -1.21 8.70
CA LEU A 28 10.10 -1.84 7.42
C LEU A 28 9.64 -3.30 7.34
N GLU A 29 9.60 -4.01 8.46
CA GLU A 29 9.20 -5.41 8.55
C GLU A 29 7.73 -5.57 8.14
N THR A 30 6.85 -4.69 8.63
CA THR A 30 5.42 -4.72 8.26
C THR A 30 5.23 -4.32 6.80
N LEU A 31 6.01 -3.36 6.31
CA LEU A 31 5.98 -2.98 4.89
C LEU A 31 6.31 -4.17 4.00
N GLN A 32 7.40 -4.86 4.32
CA GLN A 32 7.89 -5.99 3.55
C GLN A 32 6.83 -7.10 3.48
N VAL A 33 6.29 -7.54 4.62
CA VAL A 33 5.29 -8.61 4.68
C VAL A 33 4.04 -8.27 3.86
N VAL A 34 3.53 -7.04 4.00
CA VAL A 34 2.32 -6.62 3.27
C VAL A 34 2.55 -6.56 1.76
N VAL A 35 3.71 -6.03 1.34
CA VAL A 35 4.06 -5.88 -0.08
C VAL A 35 4.33 -7.24 -0.73
N GLU A 36 5.08 -8.12 -0.07
CA GLU A 36 5.38 -9.48 -0.56
C GLU A 36 4.09 -10.31 -0.69
N THR A 37 3.24 -10.30 0.34
CA THR A 37 1.95 -11.01 0.33
C THR A 37 1.07 -10.53 -0.83
N ALA A 38 0.97 -9.22 -1.03
CA ALA A 38 0.18 -8.67 -2.13
C ALA A 38 0.77 -8.96 -3.51
N ALA A 39 2.10 -9.02 -3.64
CA ALA A 39 2.76 -9.42 -4.86
C ALA A 39 2.44 -10.89 -5.21
N GLU A 40 2.50 -11.80 -4.25
CA GLU A 40 2.12 -13.20 -4.40
C GLU A 40 0.65 -13.36 -4.80
N MET A 41 -0.24 -12.61 -4.13
CA MET A 41 -1.68 -12.60 -4.42
C MET A 41 -2.04 -11.85 -5.71
N ARG A 42 -1.07 -11.16 -6.35
CA ARG A 42 -1.30 -10.26 -7.50
C ARG A 42 -2.38 -9.22 -7.21
N SER A 43 -2.41 -8.72 -5.98
CA SER A 43 -3.44 -7.81 -5.47
C SER A 43 -2.91 -6.38 -5.36
N PRO A 44 -3.69 -5.35 -5.76
CA PRO A 44 -3.36 -3.97 -5.42
C PRO A 44 -3.55 -3.72 -3.92
N LEU A 45 -2.75 -2.81 -3.35
CA LEU A 45 -2.87 -2.37 -1.96
C LEU A 45 -2.50 -0.89 -1.80
N ILE A 46 -2.96 -0.27 -0.72
CA ILE A 46 -2.53 1.06 -0.28
C ILE A 46 -1.62 0.92 0.94
N VAL A 47 -0.40 1.47 0.85
CA VAL A 47 0.48 1.66 1.99
C VAL A 47 0.28 3.07 2.51
N ALA A 48 -0.11 3.20 3.78
CA ALA A 48 -0.25 4.48 4.45
C ALA A 48 0.75 4.56 5.61
N GLY A 49 1.29 5.76 5.85
CA GLY A 49 2.17 6.04 6.97
C GLY A 49 1.87 7.43 7.51
N THR A 50 2.20 7.67 8.77
CA THR A 50 2.15 9.02 9.35
C THR A 50 3.46 9.75 9.04
N PRO A 51 3.52 11.09 9.15
CA PRO A 51 4.77 11.83 9.03
C PRO A 51 5.90 11.25 9.92
N GLY A 52 5.56 10.83 11.14
CA GLY A 52 6.50 10.17 12.06
C GLY A 52 7.04 8.83 11.55
N THR A 53 6.23 8.02 10.85
CA THR A 53 6.70 6.81 10.16
C THR A 53 7.77 7.16 9.11
N PHE A 54 7.54 8.21 8.32
CA PHE A 54 8.49 8.62 7.28
C PHE A 54 9.79 9.16 7.87
N SER A 55 9.72 9.94 8.95
CA SER A 55 10.92 10.39 9.68
C SER A 55 11.72 9.23 10.27
N TYR A 56 11.05 8.22 10.86
CA TYR A 56 11.70 7.01 11.37
C TYR A 56 12.40 6.21 10.26
N ALA A 57 11.80 6.15 9.08
CA ALA A 57 12.37 5.48 7.91
C ALA A 57 13.55 6.24 7.26
N GLY A 58 14.03 7.33 7.88
CA GLY A 58 15.15 8.12 7.38
C GLY A 58 14.79 9.04 6.21
N MET A 59 13.50 9.30 5.99
CA MET A 59 13.02 10.27 5.00
C MET A 59 12.76 11.63 5.66
N GLY A 60 13.79 12.16 6.33
CA GLY A 60 13.82 13.49 6.96
C GLY A 60 14.99 14.31 6.46
#